data_AF-A0A5U8SX83-F1
#
_entry.id   AF-A0A5U8SX83-F1
#
_cell.length_a   1.000
_cell.length_b   1.000
_cell.length_c   1.000
_cell.angle_alpha   90.00
_cell.angle_beta   90.00
_cell.angle_gamma   90.00
#
_symmetry.space_group_name_H-M   'P 1'
#
loop_
_entity.id
_entity.type
_entity.pdbx_description
1 polymer ?
#
loop_
_entity_poly.entity_id
_entity_poly.type
_entity_poly.pdbx_seq_one_letter_code
_entity_poly.pdbx_strand_id
1 'polypeptide(L)'
;QIPVNKPRCPFHNYHRDGAMRIDGNSGNAETYEPNSAGLFQEQPDFSEPPLSVDGAADHWNHREDTDYFSQPRALYELLSDAEHQRMFARIAGELVQAAEETQARQIALFKQVHPEYGAGVEAAIAKLKK
;
A
#
# COMPACT_ATOMS: atom_id res chain seq x y z
N GLN A 1 -16.48 7.31 18.20
CA GLN A 1 -17.36 6.15 17.93
C GLN A 1 -18.32 6.42 16.76
N ILE A 2 -17.76 6.64 15.57
CA ILE A 2 -18.54 6.97 14.36
C ILE A 2 -19.29 5.71 13.89
N PRO A 3 -20.60 5.77 13.58
CA PRO A 3 -21.42 4.58 13.33
C PRO A 3 -20.90 3.61 12.27
N VAL A 4 -20.29 4.12 11.19
CA VAL A 4 -19.77 3.28 10.09
C VAL A 4 -18.59 2.38 10.51
N ASN A 5 -17.83 2.79 11.53
CA ASN A 5 -16.68 2.03 12.05
C ASN A 5 -17.06 1.14 13.24
N LYS A 6 -18.32 1.16 13.69
CA LYS A 6 -18.75 0.41 14.88
C LYS A 6 -18.89 -1.08 14.54
N PRO A 7 -18.32 -2.00 15.35
CA PRO A 7 -18.53 -3.43 15.15
C PRO A 7 -20.02 -3.80 15.34
N ARG A 8 -20.46 -4.83 14.61
CA ARG A 8 -21.82 -5.40 14.69
C ARG A 8 -21.87 -6.72 15.47
N CYS A 9 -20.82 -7.01 16.23
CA CYS A 9 -20.70 -8.15 17.14
C CYS A 9 -20.54 -7.63 18.58
N PRO A 10 -20.64 -8.50 19.61
CA PRO A 10 -20.23 -8.14 20.96
C PRO A 10 -18.82 -7.57 20.95
N PHE A 11 -18.65 -6.41 21.57
CA PHE A 11 -17.38 -5.70 21.64
C PHE A 11 -17.18 -5.20 23.06
N HIS A 12 -16.08 -5.63 23.66
CA HIS A 12 -15.72 -5.28 25.03
C HIS A 12 -14.21 -5.03 25.07
N ASN A 13 -13.80 -3.80 25.36
CA ASN A 13 -12.39 -3.41 25.37
C ASN A 13 -12.02 -2.60 26.62
N TYR A 14 -10.72 -2.49 26.83
CA TYR A 14 -10.16 -1.79 27.97
C TYR A 14 -10.18 -0.26 27.83
N HIS A 15 -10.22 0.27 26.60
CA HIS A 15 -9.99 1.70 26.35
C HIS A 15 -11.01 2.61 27.07
N ARG A 16 -10.51 3.67 27.73
CA ARG A 16 -11.28 4.70 28.43
C ARG A 16 -10.94 6.10 27.89
N ASP A 17 -11.87 7.02 28.10
CA ASP A 17 -11.74 8.45 27.82
C ASP A 17 -11.40 8.75 26.35
N GLY A 18 -10.52 9.72 26.12
CA GLY A 18 -10.22 10.25 24.79
C GLY A 18 -11.24 11.31 24.36
N ALA A 19 -10.80 12.18 23.45
CA ALA A 19 -11.65 13.25 22.93
C ALA A 19 -12.89 12.68 22.23
N MET A 20 -14.04 13.34 22.41
CA MET A 20 -15.32 12.97 21.78
C MET A 20 -15.80 11.55 22.11
N ARG A 21 -15.60 11.10 23.36
CA ARG A 21 -16.19 9.86 23.87
C ARG A 21 -17.71 9.98 23.99
N ILE A 22 -18.46 9.20 23.23
CA ILE A 22 -19.93 9.26 23.15
C ILE A 22 -20.67 7.93 23.38
N ASP A 23 -19.97 6.87 23.80
CA ASP A 23 -20.53 5.51 23.96
C ASP A 23 -20.79 5.09 25.43
N GLY A 24 -20.75 6.04 26.37
CA GLY A 24 -20.89 5.77 27.80
C GLY A 24 -19.59 5.33 28.49
N ASN A 25 -18.47 5.21 27.77
CA ASN A 25 -17.13 5.01 28.35
C ASN A 25 -16.98 3.76 29.23
N SER A 26 -17.78 2.73 28.97
CA SER A 26 -17.88 1.52 29.81
C SER A 26 -18.25 1.77 31.28
N GLY A 27 -18.86 2.93 31.58
CA GLY A 27 -19.35 3.27 32.91
C GLY A 27 -18.30 3.24 34.02
N ASN A 28 -18.70 2.79 35.21
CA ASN A 28 -17.84 2.66 36.40
C ASN A 28 -17.23 1.25 36.53
N ALA A 29 -17.21 0.46 35.46
CA ALA A 29 -16.57 -0.85 35.47
C ALA A 29 -15.07 -0.71 35.75
N GLU A 30 -14.46 -1.75 36.32
CA GLU A 30 -13.02 -1.82 36.53
C GLU A 30 -12.27 -1.44 35.25
N THR A 31 -11.11 -0.82 35.42
CA THR A 31 -10.31 -0.29 34.31
C THR A 31 -8.90 -0.86 34.37
N TYR A 32 -8.73 -2.07 34.91
CA TYR A 32 -7.45 -2.77 35.06
C TYR A 32 -7.64 -4.29 34.96
N GLU A 33 -6.59 -5.01 34.57
CA GLU A 33 -6.50 -6.48 34.55
C GLU A 33 -5.07 -6.84 35.00
N PRO A 34 -4.87 -7.89 35.83
CA PRO A 34 -5.88 -8.78 36.41
C PRO A 34 -6.73 -8.09 37.48
N ASN A 35 -8.02 -8.43 37.54
CA ASN A 35 -8.97 -7.92 38.53
C ASN A 35 -9.84 -9.04 39.10
N SER A 36 -10.32 -8.87 40.33
CA SER A 36 -11.17 -9.86 40.99
C SER A 36 -12.63 -9.87 40.50
N ALA A 37 -13.00 -8.98 39.58
CA ALA A 37 -14.34 -8.90 38.99
C ALA A 37 -14.50 -9.77 37.73
N GLY A 38 -13.41 -10.39 37.25
CA GLY A 38 -13.44 -11.24 36.05
C GLY A 38 -13.66 -10.45 34.75
N LEU A 39 -13.38 -9.15 34.73
CA LEU A 39 -13.50 -8.32 33.52
C LEU A 39 -12.22 -8.36 32.68
N PHE A 40 -12.38 -8.16 31.37
CA PHE A 40 -11.29 -8.07 30.37
C PHE A 40 -10.39 -9.32 30.26
N GLN A 41 -10.95 -10.50 30.51
CA GLN A 41 -10.22 -11.76 30.35
C GLN A 41 -9.79 -11.97 28.90
N GLU A 42 -8.56 -12.46 28.73
CA GLU A 42 -8.03 -12.87 27.44
C GLU A 42 -8.74 -14.10 26.89
N GLN A 43 -8.64 -14.32 25.56
CA GLN A 43 -9.23 -15.47 24.87
C GLN A 43 -8.12 -16.24 24.13
N PRO A 44 -7.39 -17.13 24.82
CA PRO A 44 -6.22 -17.83 24.25
C PRO A 44 -6.56 -18.73 23.06
N ASP A 45 -7.83 -19.12 22.90
CA ASP A 45 -8.32 -19.89 21.74
C ASP A 45 -8.12 -19.17 20.39
N PHE A 46 -7.88 -17.85 20.41
CA PHE A 46 -7.60 -17.02 19.22
C PHE A 46 -6.12 -16.65 19.07
N SER A 47 -5.21 -17.36 19.75
CA SER A 47 -3.77 -17.13 19.63
C SER A 47 -3.28 -17.35 18.19
N GLU A 48 -2.48 -16.42 17.67
CA GLU A 48 -1.82 -16.56 16.38
C GLU A 48 -0.72 -17.66 16.46
N PRO A 49 -0.49 -18.42 15.38
CA PRO A 49 0.60 -19.38 15.34
C PRO A 49 1.97 -18.68 15.41
N PRO A 50 3.01 -19.31 16.00
CA PRO A 50 4.34 -18.73 16.04
C PRO A 50 4.94 -18.61 14.63
N LEU A 51 5.57 -17.47 14.34
CA LEU A 51 6.36 -17.24 13.12
C LEU A 51 7.84 -17.44 13.42
N SER A 52 8.49 -18.38 12.72
CA SER A 52 9.95 -18.53 12.80
C SER A 52 10.63 -17.33 12.14
N VAL A 53 11.63 -16.77 12.82
CA VAL A 53 12.42 -15.63 12.36
C VAL A 53 13.88 -16.05 12.27
N ASP A 54 14.55 -15.67 11.17
CA ASP A 54 15.96 -15.92 10.92
C ASP A 54 16.66 -14.61 10.50
N GLY A 55 17.95 -14.51 10.81
CA GLY A 55 18.77 -13.31 10.57
C GLY A 55 18.88 -12.36 11.76
N ALA A 56 19.84 -11.44 11.69
CA ALA A 56 20.04 -10.41 12.71
C ALA A 56 19.01 -9.27 12.58
N ALA A 57 18.73 -8.59 13.69
CA ALA A 57 18.00 -7.33 13.66
C ALA A 57 18.91 -6.23 13.08
N ASP A 58 18.63 -5.80 11.85
CA ASP A 58 19.41 -4.78 11.13
C ASP A 58 18.55 -4.08 10.05
N HIS A 59 19.09 -3.04 9.42
CA HIS A 59 18.52 -2.33 8.29
C HIS A 59 18.83 -3.03 6.96
N TRP A 60 18.19 -4.18 6.73
CA TRP A 60 18.38 -4.97 5.51
C TRP A 60 18.05 -4.19 4.23
N ASN A 61 18.93 -4.30 3.22
CA ASN A 61 18.75 -3.61 1.96
C ASN A 61 17.84 -4.40 1.02
N HIS A 62 16.59 -3.96 0.87
CA HIS A 62 15.63 -4.62 -0.03
C HIS A 62 16.04 -4.60 -1.52
N ARG A 63 17.06 -3.80 -1.91
CA ARG A 63 17.55 -3.73 -3.29
C ARG A 63 18.47 -4.89 -3.68
N GLU A 64 18.69 -5.84 -2.77
CA GLU A 64 19.27 -7.14 -3.13
C GLU A 64 18.38 -7.90 -4.11
N ASP A 65 17.05 -7.77 -3.97
CA ASP A 65 16.14 -8.10 -5.05
C ASP A 65 16.17 -6.98 -6.10
N THR A 66 16.60 -7.36 -7.31
CA THR A 66 16.80 -6.46 -8.45
C THR A 66 15.75 -6.67 -9.54
N ASP A 67 14.78 -7.56 -9.35
CA ASP A 67 13.73 -7.82 -10.33
C ASP A 67 12.60 -6.78 -10.25
N TYR A 68 12.89 -5.59 -10.75
CA TYR A 68 11.93 -4.50 -10.78
C TYR A 68 11.00 -4.53 -12.01
N PHE A 69 11.29 -5.37 -13.00
CA PHE A 69 10.76 -5.20 -14.35
C PHE A 69 10.04 -6.43 -14.90
N SER A 70 10.16 -7.62 -14.30
CA SER A 70 9.46 -8.82 -14.79
C SER A 70 7.94 -8.68 -14.70
N GLN A 71 7.40 -8.28 -13.54
CA GLN A 71 5.95 -8.16 -13.34
C GLN A 71 5.34 -7.01 -14.17
N PRO A 72 5.93 -5.81 -14.24
CA PRO A 72 5.46 -4.77 -15.15
C PRO A 72 5.51 -5.19 -16.63
N ARG A 73 6.50 -6.00 -17.04
CA ARG A 73 6.59 -6.53 -18.41
C ARG A 73 5.46 -7.51 -18.69
N ALA A 74 5.21 -8.43 -17.76
CA ALA A 74 4.10 -9.37 -17.87
C ALA A 74 2.75 -8.63 -18.00
N LEU A 75 2.54 -7.57 -17.22
CA LEU A 75 1.36 -6.73 -17.38
C LEU A 75 1.31 -6.04 -18.75
N TYR A 76 2.44 -5.47 -19.21
CA TYR A 76 2.50 -4.81 -20.52
C TYR A 76 2.12 -5.77 -21.66
N GLU A 77 2.62 -7.00 -21.63
CA GLU A 77 2.37 -8.03 -22.66
C GLU A 77 0.90 -8.52 -22.68
N LEU A 78 0.14 -8.31 -21.60
CA LEU A 78 -1.29 -8.66 -21.53
C LEU A 78 -2.20 -7.60 -22.14
N LEU A 79 -1.73 -6.36 -22.30
CA LEU A 79 -2.53 -5.27 -22.82
C LEU A 79 -2.65 -5.34 -24.35
N SER A 80 -3.81 -4.96 -24.86
CA SER A 80 -4.02 -4.76 -26.29
C SER A 80 -3.32 -3.50 -26.80
N ASP A 81 -3.07 -3.43 -28.11
CA ASP A 81 -2.50 -2.24 -28.76
C ASP A 81 -3.27 -0.96 -28.41
N ALA A 82 -4.61 -1.04 -28.37
CA ALA A 82 -5.47 0.10 -28.03
C ALA A 82 -5.27 0.54 -26.57
N GLU A 83 -5.03 -0.39 -25.65
CA GLU A 83 -4.69 -0.11 -24.26
C GLU A 83 -3.30 0.50 -24.11
N HIS A 84 -2.31 0.00 -24.86
CA HIS A 84 -0.98 0.62 -24.93
C HIS A 84 -1.06 2.08 -25.37
N GLN A 85 -1.82 2.39 -26.43
CA GLN A 85 -1.95 3.78 -26.88
C GLN A 85 -2.57 4.69 -25.82
N ARG A 86 -3.60 4.23 -25.10
CA ARG A 86 -4.20 4.98 -23.99
C ARG A 86 -3.20 5.19 -22.85
N MET A 87 -2.44 4.15 -22.51
CA MET A 87 -1.41 4.20 -21.48
C MET A 87 -0.31 5.19 -21.84
N PHE A 88 0.24 5.12 -23.05
CA PHE A 88 1.29 6.04 -23.52
C PHE A 88 0.81 7.48 -23.50
N ALA A 89 -0.39 7.76 -24.02
CA ALA A 89 -0.97 9.10 -24.03
C ALA A 89 -1.18 9.63 -22.60
N ARG A 90 -1.69 8.81 -21.69
CA ARG A 90 -1.91 9.22 -20.29
C ARG A 90 -0.60 9.54 -19.59
N ILE A 91 0.42 8.69 -19.73
CA ILE A 91 1.74 8.89 -19.12
C ILE A 91 2.40 10.13 -19.70
N ALA A 92 2.42 10.28 -21.02
CA ALA A 92 3.05 11.42 -21.69
C ALA A 92 2.42 12.75 -21.29
N GLY A 93 1.10 12.81 -21.13
CA GLY A 93 0.38 14.04 -20.73
C GLY A 93 0.81 14.61 -19.37
N GLU A 94 1.24 13.74 -18.45
CA GLU A 94 1.78 14.17 -17.16
C GLU A 94 3.31 14.36 -17.25
N LEU A 95 4.02 13.38 -17.83
CA LEU A 95 5.48 13.35 -17.83
C LEU A 95 6.11 14.49 -18.63
N VAL A 96 5.41 15.04 -19.64
CA VAL A 96 5.89 16.18 -20.43
C VAL A 96 6.14 17.44 -19.58
N GLN A 97 5.48 17.56 -18.43
CA GLN A 97 5.61 18.71 -17.52
C GLN A 97 6.84 18.62 -16.60
N ALA A 98 7.48 17.45 -16.52
CA ALA A 98 8.68 17.25 -15.71
C ALA A 98 9.94 17.79 -16.38
N ALA A 99 11.01 17.99 -15.61
CA ALA A 99 12.34 18.30 -16.17
C ALA A 99 12.83 17.19 -17.12
N GLU A 100 13.58 17.57 -18.15
CA GLU A 100 14.00 16.64 -19.21
C GLU A 100 14.82 15.46 -18.69
N GLU A 101 15.65 15.67 -17.67
CA GLU A 101 16.41 14.60 -17.00
C GLU A 101 15.49 13.54 -16.35
N THR A 102 14.37 13.99 -15.78
CA THR A 102 13.36 13.12 -15.17
C THR A 102 12.62 12.35 -16.24
N GLN A 103 12.27 13.01 -17.35
CA GLN A 103 11.66 12.35 -18.51
C GLN A 103 12.60 11.23 -19.03
N ALA A 104 13.87 11.56 -19.25
CA ALA A 104 14.88 10.62 -19.75
C ALA A 104 15.07 9.43 -18.82
N ARG A 105 15.18 9.67 -17.49
CA ARG A 105 15.32 8.61 -16.50
C ARG A 105 14.11 7.68 -16.49
N GLN A 106 12.90 8.23 -16.54
CA GLN A 106 11.68 7.44 -16.52
C GLN A 106 11.51 6.61 -17.80
N ILE A 107 11.81 7.20 -18.97
CA ILE A 107 11.81 6.48 -20.25
C ILE A 107 12.82 5.33 -20.21
N ALA A 108 14.01 5.52 -19.63
CA ALA A 108 14.99 4.46 -19.48
C ALA A 108 14.47 3.29 -18.63
N LEU A 109 13.72 3.57 -17.56
CA LEU A 109 13.06 2.53 -16.76
C LEU A 109 11.97 1.79 -17.56
N PHE A 110 11.14 2.50 -18.32
CA PHE A 110 10.15 1.87 -19.18
C PHE A 110 10.79 0.98 -20.26
N LYS A 111 11.97 1.35 -20.78
CA LYS A 111 12.74 0.50 -21.70
C LYS A 111 13.25 -0.79 -21.03
N GLN A 112 13.53 -0.76 -19.72
CA GLN A 112 13.84 -1.98 -18.96
C GLN A 112 12.61 -2.88 -18.79
N VAL A 113 11.41 -2.29 -18.68
CA VAL A 113 10.15 -3.04 -18.71
C VAL A 113 9.91 -3.67 -20.07
N HIS A 114 9.85 -2.88 -21.14
CA HIS A 114 9.73 -3.38 -22.51
C HIS A 114 10.22 -2.29 -23.50
N PRO A 115 11.00 -2.62 -24.54
CA PRO A 115 11.54 -1.61 -25.45
C PRO A 115 10.45 -0.73 -26.10
N GLU A 116 9.34 -1.34 -26.52
CA GLU A 116 8.21 -0.63 -27.12
C GLU A 116 7.42 0.22 -26.13
N TYR A 117 7.43 -0.14 -24.84
CA TYR A 117 6.80 0.67 -23.81
C TYR A 117 7.54 2.02 -23.71
N GLY A 118 8.86 1.98 -23.52
CA GLY A 118 9.65 3.20 -23.47
C GLY A 118 9.56 4.02 -24.75
N ALA A 119 9.60 3.38 -25.92
CA ALA A 119 9.48 4.05 -27.22
C ALA A 119 8.09 4.68 -27.43
N GLY A 120 7.02 4.01 -27.01
CA GLY A 120 5.65 4.49 -27.12
C GLY A 120 5.41 5.74 -26.28
N VAL A 121 5.90 5.76 -25.04
CA VAL A 121 5.83 6.94 -24.16
C VAL A 121 6.68 8.09 -24.71
N GLU A 122 7.91 7.82 -25.16
CA GLU A 122 8.80 8.82 -25.75
C GLU A 122 8.18 9.48 -26.98
N ALA A 123 7.60 8.70 -27.88
CA ALA A 123 6.89 9.21 -29.06
C ALA A 123 5.65 10.05 -28.69
N ALA A 124 4.92 9.65 -27.65
CA ALA A 124 3.77 10.41 -27.17
C ALA A 124 4.17 11.75 -26.55
N ILE A 125 5.27 11.82 -25.80
CA ILE A 125 5.81 13.09 -25.27
C ILE A 125 6.24 14.01 -26.42
N ALA A 126 6.94 13.47 -27.42
CA ALA A 126 7.40 14.25 -28.57
C ALA A 126 6.24 14.88 -29.37
N LYS A 127 5.05 14.26 -29.37
CA LYS A 127 3.84 14.83 -29.98
C LYS A 127 3.26 16.01 -29.19
N LEU A 128 3.43 16.04 -27.87
CA LEU A 128 2.92 17.10 -26.98
C LEU A 128 3.84 18.31 -26.87
N LYS A 129 5.14 18.14 -27.15
CA LYS A 129 6.12 19.24 -27.18
C LYS A 129 6.09 20.04 -28.50
N LYS A 130 5.35 19.57 -29.51
CA LYS A 130 5.13 20.27 -30.78
C LYS A 130 3.94 21.21 -30.66
#